data_AF-A0A919TM78-F1
#
_entry.id   AF-A0A919TM78-F1
#
_cell.length_a   1.000
_cell.length_b   1.000
_cell.length_c   1.000
_cell.angle_alpha   90.00
_cell.angle_beta   90.00
_cell.angle_gamma   90.00
#
_symmetry.space_group_name_H-M   'P 1'
#
loop_
_entity.id
_entity.type
_entity.pdbx_description
1 polymer ?
#
loop_
_entity_poly.entity_id
_entity_poly.type
_entity_poly.pdbx_seq_one_letter_code
_entity_poly.pdbx_strand_id
1 'polypeptide(L)'
;MQHVIDRLTVKRDDILAKKEDDRGFTLIELLVVVVIIGVLVAIAVPVYLNYRQGAADKSAQSDVRGAISAVEQYYTSNGNTYPEGPLSSITGSGATATTSSSIDLTAASNKVGSITVSDKTQLTYVRDSDGTTYTICAKNSGGSGKVYLYKSKDGGSVQTATNVTVSANGCSSTTTPAP
;
A
#
# COMPACT_ATOMS: atom_id res chain seq x y z
N MET A 1 -27.53 -53.21 -53.59
CA MET A 1 -27.49 -51.79 -54.03
C MET A 1 -28.36 -50.86 -53.16
N GLN A 2 -29.46 -51.36 -52.55
CA GLN A 2 -30.36 -50.57 -51.69
C GLN A 2 -29.80 -50.15 -50.31
N HIS A 3 -28.79 -50.86 -49.79
CA HIS A 3 -28.24 -50.64 -48.45
C HIS A 3 -27.37 -49.37 -48.30
N VAL A 4 -26.90 -48.80 -49.41
CA VAL A 4 -26.05 -47.59 -49.40
C VAL A 4 -26.92 -46.32 -49.39
N ILE A 5 -28.10 -46.36 -50.02
CA ILE A 5 -29.02 -45.21 -50.10
C ILE A 5 -29.59 -44.88 -48.71
N ASP A 6 -29.87 -45.88 -47.90
CA ASP A 6 -30.47 -45.73 -46.56
C ASP A 6 -29.49 -45.14 -45.51
N ARG A 7 -28.18 -45.36 -45.69
CA ARG A 7 -27.14 -44.75 -44.84
C ARG A 7 -26.88 -43.28 -45.18
N LEU A 8 -27.25 -42.84 -46.38
CA LEU A 8 -27.06 -41.45 -46.83
C LEU A 8 -28.21 -40.54 -46.42
N THR A 9 -29.43 -41.07 -46.27
CA THR A 9 -30.60 -40.33 -45.75
C THR A 9 -30.45 -40.05 -44.26
N VAL A 10 -30.14 -41.07 -43.44
CA VAL A 10 -29.95 -40.91 -41.97
C VAL A 10 -28.83 -39.91 -41.63
N LYS A 11 -27.69 -39.96 -42.33
CA LYS A 11 -26.55 -39.04 -42.10
C LYS A 11 -26.90 -37.59 -42.45
N ARG A 12 -27.82 -37.35 -43.39
CA ARG A 12 -28.28 -36.00 -43.76
C ARG A 12 -29.20 -35.43 -42.68
N ASP A 13 -30.08 -36.26 -42.12
CA ASP A 13 -31.00 -35.83 -41.06
C ASP A 13 -30.24 -35.43 -39.79
N ASP A 14 -29.18 -36.16 -39.41
CA ASP A 14 -28.30 -35.80 -38.28
C ASP A 14 -27.53 -34.48 -38.51
N ILE A 15 -27.12 -34.19 -39.76
CA ILE A 15 -26.42 -32.94 -40.10
C ILE A 15 -27.39 -31.74 -40.12
N LEU A 16 -28.64 -31.97 -40.54
CA LEU A 16 -29.68 -30.94 -40.56
C LEU A 16 -30.17 -30.63 -39.14
N ALA A 17 -30.40 -31.65 -38.30
CA ALA A 17 -30.82 -31.47 -36.91
C ALA A 17 -29.75 -30.75 -36.05
N LYS A 18 -28.46 -30.94 -36.36
CA LYS A 18 -27.36 -30.28 -35.61
C LYS A 18 -27.13 -28.81 -35.99
N LYS A 19 -27.74 -28.31 -37.08
CA LYS A 19 -27.52 -26.94 -37.58
C LYS A 19 -28.42 -25.89 -36.90
N GLU A 20 -29.43 -26.31 -36.15
CA GLU A 20 -30.41 -25.39 -35.54
C GLU A 20 -30.06 -24.93 -34.12
N ASP A 21 -29.00 -25.49 -33.50
CA ASP A 21 -28.58 -25.17 -32.13
C ASP A 21 -27.33 -24.29 -32.02
N ASP A 22 -26.68 -23.93 -33.13
CA ASP A 22 -25.60 -22.93 -33.16
C ASP A 22 -26.17 -21.50 -33.18
N ARG A 23 -27.00 -21.16 -32.18
CA ARG A 23 -27.43 -19.77 -31.93
C ARG A 23 -26.24 -18.98 -31.36
N GLY A 24 -25.42 -18.43 -32.25
CA GLY A 24 -24.35 -17.50 -31.87
C GLY A 24 -24.88 -16.24 -31.20
N PHE A 25 -24.08 -15.65 -30.31
CA PHE A 25 -24.39 -14.35 -29.70
C PHE A 25 -24.64 -13.30 -30.78
N THR A 26 -25.73 -12.56 -30.64
CA THR A 26 -26.05 -11.45 -31.53
C THR A 26 -25.10 -10.28 -31.27
N LEU A 27 -24.77 -9.51 -32.30
CA LEU A 27 -23.94 -8.30 -32.15
C LEU A 27 -24.59 -7.27 -31.22
N ILE A 28 -25.93 -7.25 -31.16
CA ILE A 28 -26.67 -6.35 -30.28
C ILE A 28 -26.57 -6.78 -28.80
N GLU A 29 -26.54 -8.08 -28.49
CA GLU A 29 -26.32 -8.57 -27.13
C GLU A 29 -24.96 -8.13 -26.60
N LEU A 30 -23.91 -8.28 -27.42
CA LEU A 30 -22.58 -7.82 -27.03
C LEU A 30 -22.51 -6.29 -26.93
N LEU A 31 -23.23 -5.56 -27.78
CA LEU A 31 -23.27 -4.09 -27.74
C LEU A 31 -23.89 -3.56 -26.43
N VAL A 32 -25.02 -4.11 -25.99
CA VAL A 32 -25.66 -3.69 -24.74
C VAL A 32 -24.77 -4.00 -23.53
N VAL A 33 -24.08 -5.15 -23.55
CA VAL A 33 -23.18 -5.55 -22.46
C VAL A 33 -22.01 -4.57 -22.32
N VAL A 34 -21.35 -4.19 -23.42
CA VAL A 34 -20.22 -3.24 -23.34
C VAL A 34 -20.67 -1.84 -22.92
N VAL A 35 -21.89 -1.43 -23.27
CA VAL A 35 -22.47 -0.16 -22.80
C VAL A 35 -22.68 -0.19 -21.29
N ILE A 36 -23.27 -1.27 -20.76
CA ILE A 36 -23.49 -1.40 -19.32
C ILE A 36 -22.15 -1.45 -18.57
N ILE A 37 -21.19 -2.25 -19.01
CA ILE A 37 -19.84 -2.30 -18.41
C ILE A 37 -19.16 -0.93 -18.50
N GLY A 38 -19.32 -0.21 -19.61
CA GLY A 38 -18.77 1.14 -19.78
C GLY A 38 -19.28 2.12 -18.72
N VAL A 39 -20.59 2.11 -18.44
CA VAL A 39 -21.19 2.96 -17.38
C VAL A 39 -20.67 2.57 -16.00
N LEU A 40 -20.56 1.26 -15.71
CA LEU A 40 -20.04 0.79 -14.42
C LEU A 40 -18.57 1.18 -14.21
N VAL A 41 -17.72 1.00 -15.22
CA VAL A 41 -16.28 1.32 -15.15
C VAL A 41 -16.07 2.83 -14.96
N ALA A 42 -16.87 3.67 -15.61
CA ALA A 42 -16.77 5.12 -15.49
C ALA A 42 -16.92 5.62 -14.03
N ILE A 43 -17.79 4.98 -13.24
CA ILE A 43 -17.98 5.30 -11.82
C ILE A 43 -16.98 4.53 -10.94
N ALA A 44 -16.72 3.26 -11.25
CA ALA A 44 -15.92 2.38 -10.41
C ALA A 44 -14.45 2.79 -10.34
N VAL A 45 -13.84 3.21 -11.45
CA VAL A 45 -12.41 3.56 -11.51
C VAL A 45 -12.04 4.73 -10.57
N PRO A 46 -12.68 5.90 -10.63
CA PRO A 46 -12.32 7.01 -9.74
C PRO A 46 -12.55 6.67 -8.25
N VAL A 47 -13.62 5.94 -7.92
CA VAL A 47 -13.90 5.50 -6.54
C VAL A 47 -12.81 4.53 -6.06
N TYR A 48 -12.44 3.57 -6.90
CA TYR A 48 -11.40 2.60 -6.58
C TYR A 48 -10.03 3.27 -6.36
N LEU A 49 -9.67 4.25 -7.19
CA LEU A 49 -8.43 5.00 -7.02
C LEU A 49 -8.40 5.77 -5.69
N ASN A 50 -9.49 6.45 -5.33
CA ASN A 50 -9.62 7.13 -4.04
C ASN A 50 -9.56 6.16 -2.85
N TYR A 51 -10.23 5.01 -2.95
CA TYR A 51 -10.19 3.97 -1.92
C TYR A 51 -8.77 3.45 -1.70
N ARG A 52 -8.04 3.16 -2.79
CA ARG A 52 -6.64 2.72 -2.70
C ARG A 52 -5.73 3.77 -2.08
N GLN A 53 -5.89 5.04 -2.45
CA GLN A 53 -5.13 6.14 -1.86
C GLN A 53 -5.42 6.26 -0.35
N GLY A 54 -6.68 6.18 0.05
CA GLY A 54 -7.06 6.20 1.47
C GLY A 54 -6.52 5.01 2.26
N ALA A 55 -6.45 3.82 1.64
CA ALA A 55 -5.82 2.66 2.26
C ALA A 55 -4.30 2.85 2.46
N ALA A 56 -3.61 3.40 1.45
CA ALA A 56 -2.19 3.72 1.52
C ALA A 56 -1.88 4.83 2.55
N ASP A 57 -2.77 5.81 2.71
CA ASP A 57 -2.67 6.84 3.75
C ASP A 57 -2.80 6.21 5.15
N LYS A 58 -3.80 5.33 5.34
CA LYS A 58 -3.99 4.62 6.61
C LYS A 58 -2.84 3.69 6.95
N SER A 59 -2.22 3.05 5.95
CA SER A 59 -1.06 2.19 6.18
C SER A 59 0.13 3.01 6.70
N ALA A 60 0.46 4.15 6.08
CA ALA A 60 1.50 5.03 6.60
C ALA A 60 1.19 5.54 8.03
N GLN A 61 -0.07 5.89 8.32
CA GLN A 61 -0.46 6.29 9.67
C GLN A 61 -0.29 5.14 10.69
N SER A 62 -0.62 3.91 10.29
CA SER A 62 -0.45 2.71 11.11
C SER A 62 1.01 2.39 11.34
N ASP A 63 1.85 2.50 10.30
CA ASP A 63 3.28 2.27 10.38
C ASP A 63 3.94 3.22 11.39
N VAL A 64 3.53 4.51 11.42
CA VAL A 64 3.98 5.47 12.45
C VAL A 64 3.60 4.99 13.86
N ARG A 65 2.37 4.49 14.07
CA ARG A 65 1.93 3.96 15.37
C ARG A 65 2.71 2.71 15.79
N GLY A 66 2.98 1.81 14.86
CA GLY A 66 3.83 0.65 15.09
C GLY A 66 5.25 1.05 15.47
N ALA A 67 5.80 2.06 14.79
CA ALA A 67 7.11 2.61 15.09
C ALA A 67 7.18 3.25 16.48
N ILE A 68 6.17 4.03 16.89
CA ILE A 68 6.08 4.56 18.26
C ILE A 68 6.14 3.42 19.27
N SER A 69 5.28 2.41 19.13
CA SER A 69 5.26 1.27 20.06
C SER A 69 6.61 0.56 20.15
N ALA A 70 7.30 0.37 19.03
CA ALA A 70 8.60 -0.30 19.00
C ALA A 70 9.72 0.55 19.64
N VAL A 71 9.68 1.87 19.46
CA VAL A 71 10.62 2.82 20.09
C VAL A 71 10.40 2.89 21.60
N GLU A 72 9.16 2.92 22.07
CA GLU A 72 8.85 2.89 23.51
C GLU A 72 9.25 1.56 24.16
N GLN A 73 9.07 0.44 23.44
CA GLN A 73 9.56 -0.86 23.89
C GLN A 73 11.10 -0.90 23.99
N TYR A 74 11.78 -0.28 23.03
CA TYR A 74 13.23 -0.12 23.10
C TYR A 74 13.64 0.71 24.33
N TYR A 75 12.99 1.85 24.56
CA TYR A 75 13.30 2.75 25.67
C TYR A 75 13.24 2.04 27.02
N THR A 76 12.18 1.28 27.26
CA THR A 76 11.99 0.52 28.51
C THR A 76 12.97 -0.65 28.65
N SER A 77 13.37 -1.27 27.55
CA SER A 77 14.31 -2.41 27.56
C SER A 77 15.78 -1.98 27.61
N ASN A 78 16.10 -0.76 27.17
CA ASN A 78 17.45 -0.23 27.04
C ASN A 78 17.73 0.88 28.06
N GLY A 79 17.31 0.69 29.31
CA GLY A 79 17.67 1.56 30.42
C GLY A 79 17.21 3.02 30.25
N ASN A 80 15.99 3.23 29.76
CA ASN A 80 15.38 4.56 29.58
C ASN A 80 16.14 5.46 28.61
N THR A 81 16.67 4.87 27.54
CA THR A 81 17.36 5.61 26.47
C THR A 81 16.75 5.24 25.13
N TYR A 82 16.38 6.25 24.34
CA TYR A 82 15.86 6.05 22.99
C TYR A 82 16.96 5.59 22.01
N PRO A 83 16.61 4.85 20.94
CA PRO A 83 17.57 4.38 19.94
C PRO A 83 18.48 5.49 19.42
N GLU A 84 19.77 5.20 19.32
CA GLU A 84 20.74 6.15 18.78
C GLU A 84 20.68 6.19 17.25
N GLY A 85 20.74 7.39 16.68
CA GLY A 85 20.79 7.61 15.23
C GLY A 85 19.45 7.45 14.50
N PRO A 86 19.41 7.79 13.19
CA PRO A 86 18.22 7.57 12.37
C PRO A 86 17.93 6.08 12.22
N LEU A 87 16.69 5.73 11.85
CA LEU A 87 16.26 4.34 11.63
C LEU A 87 17.18 3.57 10.64
N SER A 88 17.81 4.29 9.72
CA SER A 88 18.82 3.83 8.75
C SER A 88 20.19 3.49 9.35
N SER A 89 20.41 3.76 10.63
CA SER A 89 21.66 3.46 11.36
C SER A 89 21.49 2.41 12.46
N ILE A 90 20.26 1.95 12.71
CA ILE A 90 19.99 0.82 13.59
C ILE A 90 20.39 -0.44 12.81
N THR A 91 21.41 -1.15 13.29
CA THR A 91 22.06 -2.24 12.56
C THR A 91 21.09 -3.40 12.33
N GLY A 92 20.64 -3.50 11.07
CA GLY A 92 19.69 -4.47 10.53
C GLY A 92 19.12 -3.96 9.21
N SER A 93 20.02 -3.68 8.25
CA SER A 93 19.79 -2.94 6.99
C SER A 93 19.71 -1.42 7.16
N GLY A 94 20.57 -0.68 6.45
CA GLY A 94 20.57 0.78 6.38
C GLY A 94 19.35 1.33 5.64
N ALA A 95 18.16 1.03 6.14
CA ALA A 95 16.92 1.23 5.43
C ALA A 95 16.35 2.62 5.73
N THR A 96 16.51 3.52 4.76
CA THR A 96 15.31 4.27 4.38
C THR A 96 14.37 3.23 3.81
N ALA A 97 13.40 2.74 4.60
CA ALA A 97 12.45 1.75 4.09
C ALA A 97 11.71 2.42 2.93
N THR A 98 12.12 2.07 1.71
CA THR A 98 11.54 2.61 0.47
C THR A 98 10.57 1.58 -0.13
N THR A 99 10.53 0.37 0.43
CA THR A 99 9.69 -0.78 0.10
C THR A 99 9.35 -1.55 1.37
N SER A 100 8.27 -2.35 1.39
CA SER A 100 7.88 -3.14 2.58
C SER A 100 9.08 -3.81 3.22
N SER A 101 9.36 -3.45 4.48
CA SER A 101 10.55 -3.89 5.20
C SER A 101 10.20 -4.07 6.66
N SER A 102 10.77 -5.10 7.28
CA SER A 102 10.87 -5.17 8.74
C SER A 102 12.18 -4.50 9.16
N ILE A 103 12.11 -3.57 10.11
CA ILE A 103 13.27 -2.95 10.73
C ILE A 103 13.34 -3.45 12.15
N ASP A 104 14.44 -4.11 12.51
CA ASP A 104 14.65 -4.59 13.86
C ASP A 104 15.31 -3.51 14.71
N LEU A 105 14.79 -3.27 15.90
CA LEU A 105 15.46 -2.47 16.90
C LEU A 105 16.29 -3.39 17.79
N THR A 106 17.60 -3.13 17.83
CA THR A 106 18.57 -3.94 18.59
C THR A 106 19.21 -3.12 19.70
N ALA A 107 19.13 -3.62 20.93
CA ALA A 107 19.80 -3.07 22.11
C ALA A 107 20.85 -4.07 22.58
N ALA A 108 22.11 -3.65 22.73
CA ALA A 108 23.22 -4.52 23.12
C ALA A 108 23.28 -5.86 22.32
N SER A 109 23.04 -5.79 21.01
CA SER A 109 22.96 -6.94 20.07
C SER A 109 21.74 -7.86 20.21
N ASN A 110 20.79 -7.55 21.09
CA ASN A 110 19.54 -8.30 21.21
C ASN A 110 18.37 -7.57 20.53
N LYS A 111 17.53 -8.30 19.81
CA LYS A 111 16.31 -7.74 19.21
C LYS A 111 15.30 -7.41 20.32
N VAL A 112 14.99 -6.14 20.48
CA VAL A 112 14.03 -5.65 21.49
C VAL A 112 12.70 -5.22 20.88
N GLY A 113 12.67 -4.94 19.58
CA GLY A 113 11.46 -4.56 18.87
C GLY A 113 11.61 -4.77 17.36
N SER A 114 10.50 -4.67 16.64
CA SER A 114 10.54 -4.61 15.18
C SER A 114 9.41 -3.73 14.65
N ILE A 115 9.73 -2.94 13.64
CA ILE A 115 8.80 -2.09 12.92
C ILE A 115 8.53 -2.77 11.58
N THR A 116 7.26 -3.05 11.30
CA THR A 116 6.85 -3.47 9.95
C THR A 116 6.39 -2.24 9.19
N VAL A 117 7.00 -2.00 8.03
CA VAL A 117 6.67 -0.87 7.16
C VAL A 117 5.88 -1.40 5.97
N SER A 118 4.76 -0.75 5.66
CA SER A 118 3.88 -1.14 4.57
C SER A 118 4.47 -0.80 3.20
N ASP A 119 3.93 -1.42 2.15
CA ASP A 119 4.39 -1.23 0.77
C ASP A 119 4.37 0.25 0.38
N LYS A 120 5.47 0.72 -0.21
CA LYS A 120 5.63 2.11 -0.69
C LYS A 120 5.54 3.17 0.42
N THR A 121 5.55 2.77 1.68
CA THR A 121 5.70 3.70 2.80
C THR A 121 7.17 4.02 3.00
N GLN A 122 7.51 5.31 2.95
CA GLN A 122 8.75 5.84 3.49
C GLN A 122 8.50 6.18 4.95
N LEU A 123 9.24 5.55 5.87
CA LEU A 123 9.16 5.80 7.31
C LEU A 123 10.53 6.18 7.85
N THR A 124 10.57 7.20 8.71
CA THR A 124 11.81 7.74 9.28
C THR A 124 11.62 8.02 10.76
N TYR A 125 12.67 7.74 11.52
CA TYR A 125 12.83 8.07 12.93
C TYR A 125 14.06 8.96 13.10
N VAL A 126 13.95 9.99 13.93
CA VAL A 126 15.06 10.84 14.36
C VAL A 126 14.93 11.09 15.84
N ARG A 127 15.98 10.77 16.60
CA ARG A 127 16.13 11.22 17.98
C ARG A 127 16.59 12.69 17.98
N ASP A 128 15.98 13.53 18.80
CA ASP A 128 16.44 14.91 18.96
C ASP A 128 17.81 14.95 19.65
N SER A 129 18.55 16.05 19.48
CA SER A 129 19.89 16.23 20.05
C SER A 129 19.94 16.05 21.56
N ASP A 130 18.85 16.37 22.22
CA ASP A 130 18.73 16.34 23.67
C ASP A 130 18.59 14.90 24.21
N GLY A 131 18.38 13.91 23.33
CA GLY A 131 18.28 12.49 23.65
C GLY A 131 16.99 12.09 24.37
N THR A 132 16.17 13.05 24.78
CA THR A 132 14.94 12.86 25.57
C THR A 132 13.67 12.81 24.71
N THR A 133 13.74 13.28 23.47
CA THR A 133 12.61 13.33 22.55
C THR A 133 12.98 12.77 21.19
N TYR A 134 11.97 12.45 20.40
CA TYR A 134 12.13 11.89 19.08
C TYR A 134 10.96 12.29 18.17
N THR A 135 11.23 12.23 16.87
CA THR A 135 10.28 12.49 15.80
C THR A 135 10.20 11.27 14.89
N ILE A 136 8.98 10.85 14.55
CA ILE A 136 8.71 9.84 13.53
C ILE A 136 7.86 10.49 12.44
N CYS A 137 8.19 10.24 11.18
CA CYS A 137 7.28 10.56 10.08
C CYS A 137 7.19 9.44 9.06
N ALA A 138 6.05 9.37 8.38
CA ALA A 138 5.87 8.49 7.26
C ALA A 138 5.03 9.11 6.14
N LYS A 139 5.30 8.68 4.90
CA LYS A 139 4.54 9.01 3.69
C LYS A 139 4.40 7.76 2.84
N ASN A 140 3.19 7.45 2.37
CA ASN A 140 3.00 6.42 1.36
C ASN A 140 2.95 7.03 -0.04
N SER A 141 3.79 6.54 -0.97
CA SER A 141 3.80 7.04 -2.35
C SER A 141 2.56 6.66 -3.17
N GLY A 142 1.78 5.67 -2.72
CA GLY A 142 0.47 5.34 -3.29
C GLY A 142 -0.70 6.07 -2.63
N GLY A 143 -0.43 6.88 -1.60
CA GLY A 143 -1.44 7.65 -0.87
C GLY A 143 -1.75 9.01 -1.52
N SER A 144 -2.45 9.87 -0.77
CA SER A 144 -2.83 11.22 -1.23
C SER A 144 -1.70 12.25 -1.13
N GLY A 145 -0.48 11.81 -0.82
CA GLY A 145 0.70 12.67 -0.66
C GLY A 145 0.86 13.27 0.74
N LYS A 146 -0.06 12.98 1.66
CA LYS A 146 0.01 13.39 3.06
C LYS A 146 1.20 12.78 3.79
N VAL A 147 1.75 13.53 4.74
CA VAL A 147 2.74 13.04 5.68
C VAL A 147 2.11 12.90 7.05
N TYR A 148 2.35 11.76 7.69
CA TYR A 148 1.97 11.51 9.07
C TYR A 148 3.19 11.74 9.95
N LEU A 149 3.04 12.54 10.99
CA LEU A 149 4.11 13.00 11.86
C LEU A 149 3.75 12.73 13.32
N TYR A 150 4.71 12.25 14.08
CA TYR A 150 4.65 12.13 15.51
C TYR A 150 5.87 12.81 16.11
N LYS A 151 5.65 13.65 17.11
CA LYS A 151 6.70 14.32 17.88
C LYS A 151 6.45 14.05 19.35
N SER A 152 7.36 13.36 20.03
CA SER A 152 7.17 13.07 21.45
C SER A 152 7.21 14.35 22.30
N LYS A 153 7.96 15.36 21.86
CA LYS A 153 8.02 16.69 22.49
C LYS A 153 6.69 17.45 22.52
N ASP A 154 5.79 17.22 21.55
CA ASP A 154 4.54 17.97 21.37
C ASP A 154 3.32 17.22 21.97
N GLY A 155 3.55 16.33 22.95
CA GLY A 155 2.48 15.58 23.63
C GLY A 155 2.04 14.30 22.92
N GLY A 156 2.79 13.84 21.91
CA GLY A 156 2.75 12.45 21.46
C GLY A 156 1.47 12.03 20.72
N SER A 157 1.02 12.80 19.74
CA SER A 157 -0.07 12.40 18.84
C SER A 157 0.41 12.29 17.40
N VAL A 158 -0.13 11.31 16.65
CA VAL A 158 0.09 11.20 15.21
C VAL A 158 -0.78 12.24 14.51
N GLN A 159 -0.13 13.25 13.94
CA GLN A 159 -0.75 14.36 13.23
C GLN A 159 -0.52 14.23 11.73
N THR A 160 -1.40 14.84 10.94
CA THR A 160 -1.16 15.02 9.50
C THR A 160 -0.42 16.35 9.31
N ALA A 161 0.69 16.32 8.59
CA ALA A 161 1.46 17.51 8.25
C ALA A 161 1.34 17.82 6.75
N THR A 162 1.06 19.08 6.44
CA THR A 162 1.18 19.66 5.09
C THR A 162 2.53 20.35 4.97
N ASN A 163 3.15 20.32 3.79
CA ASN A 163 4.48 20.92 3.52
C ASN A 163 5.64 20.33 4.33
N VAL A 164 5.60 19.02 4.61
CA VAL A 164 6.71 18.27 5.19
C VAL A 164 7.17 17.22 4.18
N THR A 165 8.47 17.08 4.00
CA THR A 165 9.08 16.00 3.24
C THR A 165 9.70 14.98 4.18
N VAL A 166 9.46 13.70 3.89
CA VAL A 166 10.12 12.57 4.55
C VAL A 166 11.40 12.28 3.79
N SER A 167 12.54 12.22 4.49
CA SER A 167 13.84 11.91 3.93
C SER A 167 14.57 10.89 4.81
N ALA A 168 15.63 10.27 4.30
CA ALA A 168 16.48 9.35 5.06
C ALA A 168 16.98 9.91 6.41
N ASN A 169 17.13 11.24 6.49
CA ASN A 169 17.73 11.95 7.62
C ASN A 169 16.70 12.66 8.50
N GLY A 170 15.40 12.51 8.22
CA GLY A 170 14.33 13.08 9.03
C GLY A 170 13.22 13.73 8.23
N CYS A 171 12.39 14.48 8.96
CA CYS A 171 11.20 15.14 8.48
C CYS A 171 11.47 16.65 8.41
N SER A 172 11.64 17.20 7.21
CA SER A 172 11.90 18.64 7.03
C SER A 172 10.65 19.35 6.54
N SER A 173 10.33 20.51 7.11
CA SER A 173 9.31 21.40 6.54
C SER A 173 9.87 22.04 5.28
N THR A 174 9.20 21.86 4.14
CA THR A 174 9.47 22.68 2.96
C THR A 174 8.84 24.04 3.22
N THR A 175 9.65 25.04 3.61
CA THR A 175 9.21 26.43 3.50
C THR A 175 9.06 26.72 2.02
N THR A 176 7.82 26.80 1.54
CA THR A 176 7.54 27.39 0.23
C THR A 176 8.17 28.78 0.24
N PRO A 177 9.08 29.12 -0.69
CA PRO A 177 9.54 30.49 -0.82
C PRO A 177 8.30 31.37 -0.98
N ALA A 178 8.19 32.43 -0.16
CA ALA A 178 7.14 33.42 -0.37
C ALA A 178 7.24 33.96 -1.81
N PRO A 179 6.10 34.20 -2.48
CA PRO A 179 6.09 34.66 -3.87
C PRO A 179 6.77 36.02 -4.04
#